data_AF-A0AAI9J689-F1
#
_entry.id   AF-A0AAI9J689-F1
#
_cell.length_a   1.000
_cell.length_b   1.000
_cell.length_c   1.000
_cell.angle_alpha   90.00
_cell.angle_beta   90.00
_cell.angle_gamma   90.00
#
_symmetry.space_group_name_H-M   'P 1'
#
loop_
_entity.id
_entity.type
_entity.pdbx_description
1 polymer ?
#
loop_
_entity_poly.entity_id
_entity_poly.type
_entity_poly.pdbx_seq_one_letter_code
_entity_poly.pdbx_strand_id
1 'polypeptide(L)'
;MSDNRFAQLRDNFEKEPPKRRVPTPRTTAAQKAPESYNKKGRYPFSLHYDVRYEKLEELVAFHGAKSASDYLEKVIVQEWEKMQRKLKNQER
;
A
#
# COMPACT_ATOMS: atom_id res chain seq x y z
N MET A 1 2.70 -22.89 48.86
CA MET A 1 3.61 -21.94 48.17
C MET A 1 3.52 -22.26 46.69
N SER A 2 3.32 -21.25 45.84
CA SER A 2 2.69 -21.36 44.51
C SER A 2 3.49 -22.14 43.46
N ASP A 3 2.91 -23.24 42.97
CA ASP A 3 3.29 -23.93 41.74
C ASP A 3 2.89 -23.07 40.52
N ASN A 4 3.76 -22.14 40.15
CA ASN A 4 3.49 -21.18 39.08
C ASN A 4 4.01 -21.73 37.74
N ARG A 5 3.10 -22.29 36.93
CA ARG A 5 3.36 -22.87 35.59
C ARG A 5 4.04 -21.90 34.60
N PHE A 6 3.89 -20.59 34.81
CA PHE A 6 4.52 -19.55 33.99
C PHE A 6 6.02 -19.34 34.28
N ALA A 7 6.51 -19.69 35.48
CA ALA A 7 7.93 -19.54 35.80
C ALA A 7 8.80 -20.53 35.01
N GLN A 8 8.30 -21.76 34.79
CA GLN A 8 9.00 -22.81 34.04
C GLN A 8 9.15 -22.52 32.54
N LEU A 9 8.35 -21.60 31.98
CA LEU A 9 8.44 -21.23 30.57
C LEU A 9 9.58 -20.23 30.29
N ARG A 10 10.01 -19.46 31.30
CA ARG A 10 11.13 -18.52 31.17
C ARG A 10 12.48 -19.23 31.13
N ASP A 11 12.66 -20.24 31.98
CA ASP A 11 13.94 -20.94 32.12
C ASP A 11 14.33 -21.77 30.88
N ASN A 12 13.36 -22.15 30.05
CA ASN A 12 13.61 -22.94 28.84
C ASN A 12 13.88 -22.09 27.58
N PHE A 13 13.74 -20.77 27.64
CA PHE A 13 13.85 -19.91 26.45
C PHE A 13 15.27 -19.36 26.20
N GLU A 14 16.20 -19.53 27.16
CA GLU A 14 17.54 -18.94 27.08
C GLU A 14 18.62 -19.87 26.49
N LYS A 15 18.24 -21.03 25.92
CA LYS A 15 19.22 -22.06 25.52
C LYS A 15 19.20 -22.50 24.06
N GLU A 16 18.75 -21.67 23.14
CA GLU A 16 19.11 -21.85 21.72
C GLU A 16 20.03 -20.73 21.24
N PRO A 17 21.25 -21.05 20.74
CA PRO A 17 22.08 -20.05 20.09
C PRO A 17 21.32 -19.52 18.85
N PRO A 18 21.41 -18.23 18.52
CA PRO A 18 20.70 -17.66 17.39
C PRO A 18 21.09 -18.42 16.13
N LYS A 19 20.12 -19.13 15.53
CA LYS A 19 20.28 -19.79 14.22
C LYS A 19 20.75 -18.73 13.24
N ARG A 20 22.05 -18.73 12.91
CA ARG A 20 22.64 -17.89 11.86
C ARG A 20 21.91 -18.23 10.57
N ARG A 21 20.97 -17.38 10.18
CA ARG A 21 20.36 -17.41 8.85
C ARG A 21 21.47 -17.05 7.87
N VAL A 22 22.07 -18.06 7.26
CA VAL A 22 22.97 -17.85 6.13
C VAL A 22 22.12 -17.21 5.03
N PRO A 23 22.43 -16.00 4.54
CA PRO A 23 21.72 -15.44 3.41
C PRO A 23 21.98 -16.34 2.21
N THR A 24 20.98 -17.13 1.80
CA THR A 24 21.02 -17.84 0.53
C THR A 24 21.24 -16.81 -0.58
N PRO A 25 22.32 -16.91 -1.37
CA PRO A 25 22.52 -16.00 -2.49
C PRO A 25 21.33 -16.15 -3.45
N ARG A 26 20.67 -15.03 -3.76
CA ARG A 26 19.65 -14.99 -4.82
C ARG A 26 20.35 -15.19 -6.15
N THR A 27 20.42 -16.43 -6.63
CA THR A 27 21.07 -16.81 -7.89
C THR A 27 20.26 -16.46 -9.14
N THR A 28 19.13 -15.76 -8.98
CA THR A 28 18.32 -15.29 -10.10
C THR A 28 18.35 -13.77 -10.11
N ALA A 29 19.03 -13.19 -11.11
CA ALA A 29 18.86 -11.80 -11.47
C ALA A 29 17.35 -11.55 -11.61
N ALA A 30 16.83 -10.50 -10.96
CA ALA A 30 15.42 -10.15 -11.03
C ALA A 30 15.01 -10.11 -12.52
N GLN A 31 14.12 -11.02 -12.92
CA GLN A 31 13.60 -11.05 -14.28
C GLN A 31 13.03 -9.66 -14.58
N LYS A 32 13.67 -8.93 -15.50
CA LYS A 32 13.15 -7.64 -15.95
C LYS A 32 11.81 -7.92 -16.60
N ALA A 33 10.78 -7.24 -16.10
CA ALA A 33 9.45 -7.32 -16.70
C ALA A 33 9.53 -6.86 -18.16
N PRO A 34 8.71 -7.42 -19.06
CA PRO A 34 8.70 -7.05 -20.47
C PRO A 34 8.48 -5.54 -20.65
N GLU A 35 9.16 -4.96 -21.64
CA GLU A 35 9.17 -3.50 -21.94
C GLU A 35 7.78 -2.93 -22.22
N SER A 36 6.84 -3.78 -22.66
CA SER A 36 5.43 -3.41 -22.88
C SER A 36 4.61 -3.26 -21.60
N TYR A 37 5.12 -3.69 -20.45
CA TYR A 37 4.42 -3.55 -19.18
C TYR A 37 4.69 -2.14 -18.64
N ASN A 38 3.87 -1.18 -19.09
CA ASN A 38 3.84 0.15 -18.53
C ASN A 38 3.35 0.07 -17.08
N LYS A 39 4.28 -0.18 -16.16
CA LYS A 39 3.99 -0.36 -14.74
C LYS A 39 3.38 0.93 -14.24
N LYS A 40 2.17 0.85 -13.67
CA LYS A 40 1.62 1.95 -12.87
C LYS A 40 2.68 2.39 -11.85
N GLY A 41 3.19 3.61 -12.02
CA GLY A 41 4.12 4.21 -11.08
C GLY A 41 3.45 4.36 -9.72
N ARG A 42 4.20 4.06 -8.65
CA ARG A 42 3.73 4.35 -7.29
C ARG A 42 4.19 5.75 -6.91
N TYR A 43 3.23 6.65 -6.72
CA TYR A 43 3.50 8.01 -6.29
C TYR A 43 3.03 8.19 -4.84
N PRO A 44 3.93 8.50 -3.90
CA PRO A 44 3.52 8.85 -2.54
C PRO A 44 2.95 10.27 -2.52
N PHE A 45 1.74 10.42 -1.97
CA PHE A 45 1.13 11.72 -1.72
C PHE A 45 1.23 12.06 -0.24
N SER A 46 1.72 13.26 0.06
CA SER A 46 1.61 13.84 1.40
C SER A 46 0.27 14.53 1.51
N LEU A 47 -0.66 13.92 2.24
CA LEU A 47 -1.97 14.49 2.56
C LEU A 47 -2.00 14.87 4.04
N HIS A 48 -2.80 15.87 4.37
CA HIS A 48 -3.10 16.15 5.77
C HIS A 48 -3.80 14.96 6.42
N TYR A 49 -3.64 14.83 7.74
CA TYR A 49 -4.12 13.68 8.51
C TYR A 49 -5.63 13.50 8.39
N ASP A 50 -6.38 14.59 8.58
CA ASP A 50 -7.85 14.65 8.44
C ASP A 50 -8.30 14.26 7.03
N VAL A 51 -7.59 14.76 6.00
CA VAL A 51 -7.91 14.45 4.61
C VAL A 51 -7.69 12.97 4.31
N ARG A 52 -6.59 12.39 4.80
CA ARG A 52 -6.25 11.00 4.48
C ARG A 52 -7.10 10.00 5.24
N TYR A 53 -7.25 10.15 6.55
CA TYR A 53 -7.81 9.10 7.40
C TYR A 53 -9.31 9.25 7.65
N GLU A 54 -9.86 10.47 7.54
CA GLU A 54 -11.29 10.71 7.71
C GLU A 54 -11.94 10.86 6.33
N LYS A 55 -11.63 11.96 5.63
CA LYS A 55 -12.37 12.36 4.42
C LYS A 55 -12.20 11.38 3.27
N LEU A 56 -10.97 10.93 2.99
CA LEU A 56 -10.70 10.05 1.86
C LEU A 56 -11.27 8.64 2.09
N GLU A 57 -11.14 8.09 3.29
CA GLU A 57 -11.69 6.77 3.62
C GLU A 57 -13.23 6.77 3.58
N GLU A 58 -13.87 7.83 4.08
CA GLU A 58 -15.32 8.01 3.96
C GLU A 58 -15.78 8.10 2.50
N LEU A 59 -15.07 8.85 1.66
CA LEU A 59 -15.37 8.94 0.22
C LEU A 59 -15.20 7.60 -0.50
N VAL A 60 -14.14 6.85 -0.15
CA VAL A 60 -13.91 5.50 -0.69
C VAL A 60 -15.07 4.58 -0.32
N ALA A 61 -15.50 4.60 0.94
CA ALA A 61 -16.63 3.80 1.42
C ALA A 61 -17.95 4.22 0.75
N PHE A 62 -18.23 5.52 0.69
CA PHE A 62 -19.44 6.08 0.09
C PHE A 62 -19.59 5.71 -1.40
N HIS A 63 -18.50 5.78 -2.16
CA HIS A 63 -18.50 5.44 -3.58
C HIS A 63 -18.25 3.94 -3.86
N GLY A 64 -18.07 3.11 -2.82
CA GLY A 64 -17.80 1.68 -2.95
C GLY A 64 -16.52 1.36 -3.72
N ALA A 65 -15.50 2.23 -3.63
CA ALA A 65 -14.25 2.05 -4.33
C ALA A 65 -13.39 0.95 -3.69
N LYS A 66 -12.57 0.27 -4.50
CA LYS A 66 -11.76 -0.87 -4.02
C LYS A 66 -10.61 -0.43 -3.11
N SER A 67 -10.11 0.78 -3.30
CA SER A 67 -9.05 1.40 -2.49
C SER A 67 -9.03 2.91 -2.70
N ALA A 68 -8.35 3.63 -1.80
CA ALA A 68 -8.08 5.05 -1.96
C ALA A 68 -7.40 5.38 -3.31
N SER A 69 -6.45 4.55 -3.77
CA SER A 69 -5.81 4.76 -5.07
C SER A 69 -6.77 4.57 -6.25
N ASP A 70 -7.64 3.56 -6.20
CA ASP A 70 -8.67 3.33 -7.23
C ASP A 70 -9.67 4.49 -7.29
N TYR A 71 -10.09 4.99 -6.13
CA TYR A 71 -10.96 6.15 -6.04
C TYR A 71 -10.31 7.40 -6.66
N LEU A 72 -9.08 7.72 -6.24
CA LEU A 72 -8.36 8.89 -6.75
C LEU A 72 -8.10 8.80 -8.26
N GLU A 73 -7.75 7.62 -8.78
CA GLU A 73 -7.54 7.42 -10.22
C GLU A 73 -8.82 7.71 -11.01
N LYS A 74 -9.98 7.22 -10.53
CA LYS A 74 -11.28 7.51 -11.15
C LYS A 74 -11.62 9.00 -11.10
N VAL A 75 -11.41 9.66 -9.97
CA VAL A 75 -11.68 11.08 -9.80
C VAL A 75 -10.82 11.91 -10.77
N ILE A 76 -9.53 11.60 -10.90
CA ILE A 76 -8.62 12.30 -11.81
C ILE A 76 -9.09 12.16 -13.27
N VAL A 77 -9.47 10.96 -13.71
CA VAL A 77 -9.98 10.74 -15.07
C VAL A 77 -11.26 11.52 -15.32
N GLN A 78 -12.21 11.49 -14.39
CA GLN A 78 -13.46 12.23 -14.52
C GLN A 78 -13.24 13.74 -14.60
N GLU A 79 -12.34 14.28 -13.77
CA GLU A 79 -12.07 15.71 -13.77
C GLU A 79 -11.33 16.14 -15.05
N TRP A 80 -10.43 15.29 -15.55
CA TRP A 80 -9.79 15.49 -16.84
C TRP A 80 -10.81 15.55 -17.99
N GLU A 81 -11.75 14.61 -18.04
CA GLU A 81 -12.79 14.62 -19.07
C GLU A 81 -13.66 15.87 -19.01
N LYS A 82 -14.05 16.33 -17.82
CA LYS A 82 -14.81 17.58 -17.65
C LYS A 82 -14.02 18.78 -18.18
N MET A 83 -12.72 18.86 -17.88
CA MET A 83 -11.86 19.93 -18.37
C MET A 83 -11.79 19.91 -19.91
N GLN A 84 -11.58 18.73 -20.51
CA GLN A 84 -11.53 18.56 -21.97
C GLN A 84 -12.86 18.97 -22.64
N ARG A 85 -14.01 18.68 -22.03
CA ARG A 85 -15.32 19.11 -22.53
C ARG A 85 -15.47 20.63 -22.49
N LYS A 86 -15.02 21.29 -21.41
CA LYS A 86 -15.08 22.75 -21.28
C LYS A 86 -14.23 23.44 -22.34
N LEU A 87 -13.00 22.97 -22.57
CA LEU A 87 -12.10 23.52 -23.59
C LEU A 87 -12.70 23.42 -25.00
N LYS A 88 -13.22 22.23 -25.37
CA LYS A 88 -13.88 22.03 -26.68
C LYS A 88 -15.12 22.90 -26.91
N ASN A 89 -15.83 23.23 -25.83
CA ASN A 89 -17.01 24.10 -25.89
C ASN A 89 -16.66 25.59 -25.94
N GLN A 90 -15.43 26.00 -25.58
CA GLN A 90 -14.97 27.39 -25.70
C GLN A 90 -14.41 27.73 -27.09
N GLU A 91 -14.01 26.72 -27.87
CA GLU A 91 -13.52 26.88 -29.25
C GLU A 91 -14.64 26.91 -30.31
N ARG A 92 -15.91 26.72 -29.90
CA ARG A 92 -17.10 26.80 -30.75
C ARG A 92 -17.87 28.08 -30.51
#